data_AF-A0A524J6R4-F1
#
_entry.id   AF-A0A524J6R4-F1
#
_cell.length_a   1.000
_cell.length_b   1.000
_cell.length_c   1.000
_cell.angle_alpha   90.00
_cell.angle_beta   90.00
_cell.angle_gamma   90.00
#
_symmetry.space_group_name_H-M   'P 1'
#
loop_
_entity.id
_entity.type
_entity.pdbx_description
1 polymer ?
#
loop_
_entity_poly.entity_id
_entity_poly.type
_entity_poly.pdbx_seq_one_letter_code
_entity_poly.pdbx_strand_id
1 'polypeptide(L)'
;MVRSVEDIGRDSMNAMDSFKLMLDEHSSEILSMTEVQAMNATEISEALGIPIAACYRRIRLLKQAGMIREEDKAVSIGGKSVAMYRSTVESAEVVLQDGRLRVFVKANGESSSETVDLDDEPSFLHWSAQGQEMSRKTR
;
A
#
# COMPACT_ATOMS: atom_id res chain seq x y z
N MET A 1 20.40 6.51 30.69
CA MET A 1 21.06 7.23 29.58
C MET A 1 22.04 6.29 28.89
N VAL A 2 21.59 5.51 27.92
CA VAL A 2 22.36 4.84 26.85
C VAL A 2 21.31 4.32 25.86
N ARG A 3 21.06 5.11 24.81
CA ARG A 3 21.43 4.88 23.41
C ARG A 3 20.44 3.97 22.67
N SER A 4 19.67 4.65 21.83
CA SER A 4 18.95 4.25 20.63
C SER A 4 19.28 2.85 20.12
N VAL A 5 18.23 2.04 19.98
CA VAL A 5 18.19 0.92 19.04
C VAL A 5 17.30 1.37 17.90
N GLU A 6 17.83 2.28 17.07
CA GLU A 6 17.37 2.41 15.70
C GLU A 6 18.24 1.51 14.83
N ASP A 7 17.59 0.88 13.86
CA ASP A 7 18.14 0.15 12.72
C ASP A 7 18.32 -1.37 12.85
N ILE A 8 17.20 -2.08 12.67
CA ILE A 8 17.19 -3.45 12.16
C ILE A 8 16.15 -3.49 11.01
N GLY A 9 16.62 -3.32 9.78
CA GLY A 9 15.97 -3.82 8.56
C GLY A 9 14.93 -2.93 7.87
N ARG A 10 15.37 -1.85 7.21
CA ARG A 10 14.52 -1.01 6.34
C ARG A 10 14.27 -1.61 4.94
N ASP A 11 14.11 -2.94 4.84
CA ASP A 11 13.86 -3.68 3.57
C ASP A 11 12.68 -4.69 3.68
N SER A 12 11.80 -4.52 4.67
CA SER A 12 10.48 -5.19 4.70
C SER A 12 9.39 -4.12 4.64
N MET A 13 8.46 -4.24 3.68
CA MET A 13 7.33 -3.32 3.55
C MET A 13 6.49 -3.38 4.83
N ASN A 14 6.34 -2.24 5.53
CA ASN A 14 5.55 -2.17 6.76
C ASN A 14 4.04 -2.05 6.46
N ALA A 15 3.20 -2.03 7.51
CA ALA A 15 1.76 -2.01 7.33
C ALA A 15 1.28 -0.69 6.68
N MET A 16 1.91 0.43 7.01
CA MET A 16 1.61 1.74 6.42
C MET A 16 1.94 1.78 4.92
N ASP A 17 3.11 1.29 4.52
CA ASP A 17 3.53 1.24 3.12
C ASP A 17 2.66 0.27 2.33
N SER A 18 2.29 -0.87 2.91
CA SER A 18 1.33 -1.80 2.30
C SER A 18 -0.04 -1.13 2.09
N PHE A 19 -0.54 -0.42 3.09
CA PHE A 19 -1.79 0.33 2.98
C PHE A 19 -1.73 1.43 1.92
N LYS A 20 -0.66 2.25 1.89
CA LYS A 20 -0.44 3.24 0.83
C LYS A 20 -0.40 2.59 -0.56
N LEU A 21 0.23 1.41 -0.65
CA LEU A 21 0.30 0.66 -1.89
C LEU A 21 -1.09 0.24 -2.37
N MET A 22 -1.99 -0.16 -1.46
CA MET A 22 -3.38 -0.49 -1.77
C MET A 22 -4.17 0.72 -2.28
N LEU A 23 -3.87 1.93 -1.79
CA LEU A 23 -4.57 3.16 -2.15
C LEU A 23 -4.20 3.72 -3.52
N ASP A 24 -3.09 3.30 -4.13
CA ASP A 24 -2.79 3.71 -5.50
C ASP A 24 -3.71 2.98 -6.49
N GLU A 25 -4.24 3.77 -7.41
CA GLU A 25 -5.33 3.44 -8.35
C GLU A 25 -5.17 2.03 -8.93
N HIS A 26 -4.07 1.78 -9.63
CA HIS A 26 -3.87 0.51 -10.32
C HIS A 26 -3.70 -0.67 -9.36
N SER A 27 -3.19 -0.49 -8.13
CA SER A 27 -3.18 -1.61 -7.19
C SER A 27 -4.53 -1.98 -6.67
N SER A 28 -5.35 -0.97 -6.32
CA SER A 28 -6.70 -1.24 -5.86
C SER A 28 -7.49 -2.03 -6.91
N GLU A 29 -7.32 -1.68 -8.19
CA GLU A 29 -7.96 -2.37 -9.31
C GLU A 29 -7.41 -3.78 -9.52
N ILE A 30 -6.08 -3.96 -9.50
CA ILE A 30 -5.46 -5.29 -9.60
C ILE A 30 -5.96 -6.22 -8.49
N LEU A 31 -5.98 -5.75 -7.24
CA LEU A 31 -6.42 -6.53 -6.09
C LEU A 31 -7.89 -6.91 -6.22
N SER A 32 -8.73 -5.97 -6.63
CA SER A 32 -10.17 -6.19 -6.86
C SER A 32 -10.43 -7.19 -7.98
N MET A 33 -9.81 -7.00 -9.15
CA MET A 33 -9.97 -7.88 -10.31
C MET A 33 -9.51 -9.31 -10.03
N THR A 34 -8.46 -9.47 -9.22
CA THR A 34 -7.87 -10.77 -8.88
C THR A 34 -8.39 -11.37 -7.58
N GLU A 35 -9.42 -10.77 -6.95
CA GLU A 35 -10.02 -11.27 -5.71
C GLU A 35 -10.81 -12.56 -5.95
N VAL A 36 -11.68 -12.55 -6.97
CA VAL A 36 -12.60 -13.68 -7.24
C VAL A 36 -11.93 -14.76 -8.10
N GLN A 37 -11.18 -14.34 -9.13
CA GLN A 37 -10.56 -15.23 -10.09
C GLN A 37 -9.11 -14.80 -10.35
N ALA A 38 -8.20 -15.77 -10.47
CA ALA A 38 -6.83 -15.46 -10.84
C ALA A 38 -6.73 -14.97 -12.29
N MET A 39 -5.93 -13.94 -12.54
CA MET A 39 -5.72 -13.36 -13.87
C MET A 39 -4.23 -13.28 -14.20
N ASN A 40 -3.86 -13.41 -15.47
CA ASN A 40 -2.49 -13.19 -15.90
C ASN A 40 -2.18 -11.71 -16.13
N ALA A 41 -0.90 -11.37 -16.20
CA ALA A 41 -0.45 -9.97 -16.34
C ALA A 41 -0.96 -9.29 -17.62
N THR A 42 -1.16 -10.04 -18.71
CA THR A 42 -1.69 -9.50 -19.96
C THR A 42 -3.16 -9.12 -19.83
N GLU A 43 -3.99 -10.02 -19.27
CA GLU A 43 -5.41 -9.74 -19.01
C GLU A 43 -5.60 -8.52 -18.12
N ILE A 44 -4.80 -8.42 -17.05
CA ILE A 44 -4.80 -7.27 -16.15
C ILE A 44 -4.41 -5.99 -16.91
N SER A 45 -3.30 -6.04 -17.66
CA SER A 45 -2.80 -4.88 -18.41
C SER A 45 -3.82 -4.35 -19.42
N GLU A 46 -4.50 -5.26 -20.13
CA GLU A 46 -5.52 -4.92 -21.12
C GLU A 46 -6.76 -4.32 -20.46
N ALA A 47 -7.23 -4.92 -19.35
CA ALA A 47 -8.41 -4.43 -18.64
C ALA A 47 -8.20 -3.03 -18.03
N LEU A 48 -7.00 -2.75 -17.52
CA LEU A 48 -6.66 -1.44 -16.96
C LEU A 48 -6.26 -0.41 -18.03
N GLY A 49 -6.03 -0.84 -19.27
CA GLY A 49 -5.54 0.04 -20.34
C GLY A 49 -4.13 0.59 -20.10
N ILE A 50 -3.31 -0.10 -19.30
CA ILE A 50 -1.94 0.33 -18.95
C ILE A 50 -0.88 -0.45 -19.73
N PRO A 51 0.35 0.07 -19.91
CA PRO A 51 1.44 -0.69 -20.49
C PRO A 51 1.81 -1.92 -19.66
N ILE A 52 2.07 -3.05 -20.32
CA ILE A 52 2.40 -4.33 -19.65
C ILE A 52 3.58 -4.22 -18.67
N ALA A 53 4.58 -3.39 -18.99
CA ALA A 53 5.70 -3.13 -18.09
C ALA A 53 5.27 -2.41 -16.80
N ALA A 54 4.27 -1.51 -16.86
CA ALA A 54 3.70 -0.86 -15.68
C ALA A 54 2.92 -1.85 -14.81
N CYS A 55 2.12 -2.72 -15.45
CA CYS A 55 1.42 -3.82 -14.79
C CYS A 55 2.40 -4.72 -14.00
N TYR A 56 3.49 -5.17 -14.64
CA TYR A 56 4.50 -6.01 -13.96
C TYR A 56 5.18 -5.33 -12.78
N ARG A 57 5.48 -4.01 -12.87
CA ARG A 57 6.02 -3.27 -11.73
C ARG A 57 5.05 -3.30 -10.55
N ARG A 58 3.75 -3.12 -10.80
CA ARG A 58 2.72 -3.13 -9.77
C ARG A 58 2.55 -4.51 -9.14
N ILE A 59 2.43 -5.56 -9.96
CA ILE A 59 2.36 -6.95 -9.51
C ILE A 59 3.57 -7.28 -8.63
N ARG A 60 4.78 -6.85 -9.00
CA ARG A 60 5.99 -7.09 -8.20
C ARG A 60 5.89 -6.48 -6.80
N LEU A 61 5.44 -5.22 -6.70
CA LEU A 61 5.28 -4.55 -5.41
C LEU A 61 4.21 -5.24 -4.56
N LEU A 62 3.07 -5.60 -5.16
CA LEU A 62 2.01 -6.34 -4.47
C LEU A 62 2.49 -7.73 -4.00
N LYS A 63 3.32 -8.43 -4.78
CA LYS A 63 3.92 -9.72 -4.39
C LYS A 63 4.89 -9.54 -3.22
N GLN A 64 5.70 -8.47 -3.24
CA GLN A 64 6.62 -8.17 -2.14
C GLN A 64 5.87 -7.84 -0.83
N ALA A 65 4.71 -7.20 -0.93
CA ALA A 65 3.84 -6.90 0.20
C ALA A 65 2.96 -8.10 0.65
N GLY A 66 3.09 -9.27 0.00
CA GLY A 66 2.26 -10.44 0.31
C GLY A 66 0.77 -10.27 -0.02
N MET A 67 0.41 -9.27 -0.82
CA MET A 67 -0.98 -8.92 -1.18
C MET A 67 -1.47 -9.59 -2.47
N ILE A 68 -0.56 -10.17 -3.25
CA ILE A 68 -0.90 -11.01 -4.40
C ILE A 68 0.06 -12.20 -4.44
N ARG A 69 -0.44 -13.37 -4.84
CA ARG A 69 0.37 -14.58 -5.03
C ARG A 69 0.25 -15.09 -6.46
N GLU A 70 1.25 -15.87 -6.87
CA GLU A 70 1.21 -16.61 -8.13
C GLU A 70 0.54 -17.97 -7.88
N GLU A 71 -0.48 -18.30 -8.66
CA GLU A 71 -1.11 -19.62 -8.69
C GLU A 71 -0.57 -20.46 -9.87
N ASP A 72 -1.01 -21.71 -9.97
CA ASP A 72 -0.57 -22.62 -11.03
C ASP A 72 -0.79 -22.02 -12.43
N LYS A 73 0.17 -22.31 -13.31
CA LYS A 73 0.26 -21.66 -14.61
C LYS A 73 -0.78 -22.20 -15.58
N ALA A 74 -1.55 -21.30 -16.17
CA ALA A 74 -2.42 -21.65 -17.28
C ALA A 74 -1.61 -21.83 -18.57
N VAL A 75 -2.05 -22.74 -19.44
CA VAL A 75 -1.51 -22.87 -20.80
C VAL A 75 -2.21 -21.84 -21.67
N SER A 76 -1.45 -20.86 -22.16
CA SER A 76 -1.99 -19.88 -23.13
C SER A 76 -2.34 -20.53 -24.46
N ILE A 77 -3.12 -19.83 -25.29
CA ILE A 77 -3.55 -20.26 -26.63
C ILE A 77 -2.34 -20.63 -27.54
N GLY A 78 -1.15 -20.06 -27.29
CA GLY A 78 0.10 -20.37 -28.00
C GLY A 78 0.96 -21.47 -27.37
N GLY A 79 0.43 -22.23 -26.40
CA GLY A 79 1.15 -23.31 -25.71
C GLY A 79 2.21 -22.83 -24.70
N LYS A 80 2.36 -21.52 -24.50
CA LYS A 80 3.26 -20.96 -23.47
C LYS A 80 2.55 -20.94 -22.13
N SER A 81 3.24 -21.42 -21.10
CA SER A 81 2.80 -21.34 -19.72
C SER A 81 2.86 -19.89 -19.21
N VAL A 82 1.75 -19.37 -18.69
CA VAL A 82 1.64 -17.99 -18.16
C VAL A 82 1.31 -18.01 -16.67
N ALA A 83 1.95 -17.11 -15.91
CA ALA A 83 1.70 -16.95 -14.49
C ALA A 83 0.31 -16.35 -14.25
N MET A 84 -0.45 -16.97 -13.36
CA MET A 84 -1.76 -16.49 -12.91
C MET A 84 -1.59 -15.84 -11.53
N TYR A 85 -2.27 -14.72 -11.29
CA TYR A 85 -2.14 -13.97 -10.05
C TYR A 85 -3.48 -13.87 -9.32
N ARG A 86 -3.46 -14.11 -8.01
CA ARG A 86 -4.62 -14.07 -7.12
C ARG A 86 -4.36 -13.14 -5.94
N SER A 87 -5.29 -12.24 -5.66
CA SER A 87 -5.24 -11.40 -4.46
C SER A 87 -5.28 -12.27 -3.21
N THR A 88 -4.50 -11.89 -2.20
CA THR A 88 -4.42 -12.54 -0.89
C THR A 88 -4.88 -11.62 0.23
N VAL A 89 -5.30 -10.39 -0.09
CA VAL A 89 -5.78 -9.42 0.89
C VAL A 89 -7.10 -9.91 1.48
N GLU A 90 -7.17 -9.94 2.81
CA GLU A 90 -8.36 -10.33 3.57
C GLU A 90 -9.02 -9.10 4.19
N SER A 91 -8.24 -8.17 4.74
CA SER A 91 -8.74 -6.91 5.26
C SER A 91 -7.65 -5.83 5.30
N ALA A 92 -8.08 -4.56 5.21
CA ALA A 92 -7.27 -3.40 5.54
C ALA A 92 -8.14 -2.42 6.32
N GLU A 93 -7.71 -2.07 7.52
CA GLU A 93 -8.46 -1.21 8.45
C GLU A 93 -7.59 -0.05 8.90
N VAL A 94 -8.19 1.13 8.95
CA VAL A 94 -7.54 2.34 9.46
C VAL A 94 -8.39 2.96 10.54
N VAL A 95 -7.76 3.20 11.69
CA VAL A 95 -8.41 3.77 12.88
C VAL A 95 -7.68 5.05 13.25
N LEU A 96 -8.36 6.19 13.16
CA LEU A 96 -7.88 7.47 13.66
C LEU A 96 -8.53 7.77 15.01
N GLN A 97 -7.73 7.73 16.09
CA GLN A 97 -8.17 8.01 17.45
C GLN A 97 -7.06 8.72 18.23
N ASP A 98 -7.43 9.75 18.98
CA ASP A 98 -6.52 10.52 19.84
C ASP A 98 -5.25 11.03 19.12
N GLY A 99 -5.41 11.54 17.90
CA GLY A 99 -4.28 12.02 17.08
C GLY A 99 -3.40 10.90 16.52
N ARG A 100 -3.74 9.63 16.72
CA ARG A 100 -2.97 8.47 16.26
C ARG A 100 -3.69 7.74 15.14
N LEU A 101 -2.98 7.50 14.05
CA LEU A 101 -3.42 6.69 12.92
C LEU A 101 -2.89 5.26 13.10
N ARG A 102 -3.80 4.30 13.30
CA ARG A 102 -3.48 2.88 13.36
C ARG A 102 -3.92 2.19 12.10
N VAL A 103 -3.00 1.50 11.45
CA VAL A 103 -3.23 0.72 10.22
C VAL A 103 -3.10 -0.75 10.56
N PHE A 104 -4.06 -1.55 10.11
CA PHE A 104 -4.06 -3.01 10.20
C PHE A 104 -4.23 -3.56 8.79
N VAL A 105 -3.31 -4.43 8.36
CA VAL A 105 -3.40 -5.12 7.07
C VAL A 105 -3.31 -6.61 7.32
N LYS A 106 -4.29 -7.35 6.80
CA LYS A 106 -4.29 -8.80 6.79
C LYS A 106 -4.23 -9.30 5.35
N ALA A 107 -3.17 -10.04 5.03
CA ALA A 107 -2.98 -10.63 3.71
C ALA A 107 -2.23 -11.96 3.83
N ASN A 108 -2.60 -12.93 3.00
CA ASN A 108 -1.96 -14.26 2.95
C ASN A 108 -1.93 -14.96 4.32
N GLY A 109 -2.96 -14.79 5.15
CA GLY A 109 -3.00 -15.32 6.51
C GLY A 109 -2.12 -14.61 7.53
N GLU A 110 -1.35 -13.60 7.12
CA GLU A 110 -0.50 -12.79 7.98
C GLU A 110 -1.18 -11.46 8.34
N SER A 111 -1.01 -11.01 9.58
CA SER A 111 -1.50 -9.72 10.06
C SER A 111 -0.33 -8.81 10.42
N SER A 112 -0.36 -7.60 9.87
CA SER A 112 0.59 -6.53 10.20
C SER A 112 -0.16 -5.32 10.74
N SER A 113 0.47 -4.57 11.64
CA SER A 113 -0.11 -3.36 12.20
C SER A 113 0.96 -2.30 12.46
N GLU A 114 0.60 -1.04 12.27
CA GLU A 114 1.49 0.10 12.50
C GLU A 114 0.70 1.27 13.07
N THR A 115 1.34 2.06 13.94
CA THR A 115 0.76 3.27 14.53
C THR A 115 1.63 4.45 14.18
N VAL A 116 1.01 5.52 13.68
CA VAL A 116 1.67 6.79 13.36
C VAL A 116 0.98 7.89 14.16
N ASP A 117 1.75 8.65 14.92
CA ASP A 117 1.26 9.81 15.66
C ASP A 117 1.17 11.00 14.68
N LEU A 118 -0.03 11.51 14.43
CA LEU A 118 -0.26 12.63 13.50
C LEU A 118 0.08 13.98 14.12
N ASP A 119 0.11 14.06 15.45
CA ASP A 119 0.46 15.28 16.18
C ASP A 119 1.97 15.62 16.07
N ASP A 120 2.79 14.66 15.63
CA ASP A 120 4.23 14.84 15.39
C ASP A 120 4.53 15.44 13.99
N GLU A 121 3.52 15.80 13.19
CA GLU A 121 3.72 16.52 11.92
C GLU A 121 4.01 18.02 12.16
N PRO A 122 5.26 18.50 11.96
CA PRO A 122 5.62 19.89 12.20
C PRO A 122 4.94 20.87 11.22
N SER A 123 4.27 20.36 10.18
CA SER A 123 3.54 21.15 9.18
C SER A 123 2.32 21.91 9.75
N PHE A 124 1.71 21.43 10.84
CA PHE A 124 0.57 22.12 11.47
C PHE A 124 0.98 23.31 12.36
N LEU A 125 2.23 23.36 12.84
CA LEU A 125 2.74 24.48 13.63
C LEU A 125 3.00 25.74 12.79
N HIS A 126 3.09 25.61 11.47
CA HIS A 126 3.22 26.77 10.57
C HIS A 126 1.91 27.56 10.42
N TRP A 127 0.75 26.90 10.51
CA TRP A 127 -0.56 27.57 10.39
C TRP A 127 -0.87 28.45 11.61
N SER A 128 -0.54 27.98 12.81
CA SER A 128 -0.80 28.69 14.07
C SER A 128 0.10 29.92 14.28
N ALA A 129 1.28 29.96 13.65
CA ALA A 129 2.19 31.11 13.71
C ALA A 129 1.74 32.29 12.83
N GLN A 130 1.11 32.05 11.67
CA GLN A 130 0.71 33.12 10.75
C GLN A 130 -0.60 33.82 11.16
N GLY A 131 -1.43 33.19 11.98
CA GLY A 131 -2.69 33.78 12.47
C GLY A 131 -2.52 34.84 13.58
N GLN A 132 -1.38 34.87 14.28
CA GLN A 132 -1.16 35.81 15.40
C GLN A 132 -0.43 37.10 15.01
N GLU A 133 0.26 37.14 13.87
CA GLU A 133 1.04 38.31 13.44
C GLU A 133 0.15 39.41 12.81
N MET A 134 -1.06 39.08 12.32
CA MET A 134 -1.96 40.04 11.67
C MET A 134 -2.79 40.89 12.65
N SER A 135 -2.84 40.55 13.93
CA SER A 135 -3.65 41.30 14.92
C SER A 135 -2.88 42.43 15.63
N ARG A 136 -1.59 42.63 15.36
CA ARG A 136 -0.75 43.64 16.03
C ARG A 136 -0.41 44.87 15.16
N LYS A 137 -0.82 44.92 13.90
CA LYS A 137 -0.67 46.09 13.01
C LYS A 137 -1.97 46.86 12.83
N THR A 138 -2.62 47.22 13.94
CA THR A 138 -3.62 48.32 13.98
C THR A 138 -3.50 49.04 15.32
N ARG A 139 -2.40 49.78 15.51
CA ARG A 139 -2.41 51.01 16.30
C ARG A 139 -1.15 51.83 16.09
#